data_AF-A0A2N1TER3-F1
#
_entry.id   AF-A0A2N1TER3-F1
#
_cell.length_a   1.000
_cell.length_b   1.000
_cell.length_c   1.000
_cell.angle_alpha   90.00
_cell.angle_beta   90.00
_cell.angle_gamma   90.00
#
_symmetry.space_group_name_H-M   'P 1'
#
loop_
_entity.id
_entity.type
_entity.pdbx_description
1 polymer ?
#
loop_
_entity_poly.entity_id
_entity_poly.type
_entity_poly.pdbx_seq_one_letter_code
_entity_poly.pdbx_strand_id
1 'polypeptide(L)'
;MKHLVIVFCMSLFVLIFVWQNVEMMKMKLECRKLSAVAGELVKDNDRILFGIERYRSMENVEHHALRSGLKKITPSDFDVVMVQNGTK
;
A
#
# COMPACT_ATOMS: atom_id res chain seq x y z
N MET A 1 51.41 29.32 -22.98
CA MET A 1 50.33 29.67 -22.02
C MET A 1 48.94 29.31 -22.54
N LYS A 2 48.48 29.84 -23.69
CA LYS A 2 47.13 29.57 -24.23
C LYS A 2 46.78 28.08 -24.39
N HIS A 3 47.70 27.27 -24.92
CA HIS A 3 47.46 25.83 -25.10
C HIS A 3 47.35 25.04 -23.78
N LEU A 4 48.09 25.44 -22.73
CA LEU A 4 47.99 24.82 -21.41
C LEU A 4 46.63 25.07 -20.77
N VAL A 5 46.10 26.28 -20.91
CA VAL A 5 44.75 26.62 -20.42
C VAL A 5 43.69 25.79 -21.14
N ILE A 6 43.80 25.63 -22.46
CA ILE A 6 42.86 24.81 -23.25
C ILE A 6 42.92 23.35 -22.79
N VAL A 7 44.12 22.78 -22.64
CA VAL A 7 44.27 21.39 -22.18
C VAL A 7 43.71 21.20 -20.77
N PHE A 8 43.97 22.15 -19.87
CA PHE A 8 43.43 22.12 -18.50
C PHE A 8 41.89 22.23 -18.47
N CYS A 9 41.30 23.12 -19.27
CA CYS A 9 39.86 23.25 -19.38
C CYS A 9 39.21 21.98 -19.95
N MET A 10 39.83 21.36 -20.97
CA MET A 10 39.33 20.12 -21.56
C MET A 10 39.40 18.95 -20.57
N SER A 11 40.49 18.82 -19.82
CA SER A 11 40.60 17.75 -18.81
C SER A 11 39.61 17.98 -17.66
N LEU A 12 39.44 19.21 -17.19
CA LEU A 12 38.44 19.55 -16.18
C LEU A 12 37.02 19.24 -16.68
N PHE A 13 36.72 19.57 -17.93
CA PHE A 13 35.41 19.31 -18.54
C PHE A 13 35.09 17.81 -18.57
N VAL A 14 36.06 16.97 -18.95
CA VAL A 14 35.87 15.51 -18.97
C VAL A 14 35.62 14.97 -17.56
N LEU A 15 36.36 15.46 -16.55
CA LEU A 15 36.15 15.03 -15.16
C LEU A 15 34.75 15.40 -14.66
N ILE A 16 34.31 16.64 -14.91
CA ILE A 16 32.97 17.10 -14.53
C ILE A 16 31.89 16.30 -15.28
N PHE A 17 32.08 16.03 -16.56
CA PHE A 17 31.13 15.26 -17.35
C PHE A 17 30.94 13.84 -16.79
N VAL A 18 32.04 13.14 -16.49
CA VAL A 18 31.96 11.80 -15.89
C VAL A 18 31.28 11.85 -14.52
N TRP A 19 31.62 12.84 -13.70
CA TRP A 19 30.99 13.04 -12.40
C TRP A 19 29.47 13.27 -12.52
N GLN A 20 29.05 14.17 -13.41
CA GLN A 20 27.63 14.47 -13.65
C GLN A 20 26.87 13.25 -14.16
N ASN A 21 27.47 12.40 -14.99
CA ASN A 21 26.84 11.16 -15.45
C ASN A 21 26.57 10.19 -14.30
N VAL A 22 27.55 9.99 -13.42
CA VAL A 22 27.40 9.13 -12.23
C VAL A 22 26.32 9.69 -11.30
N GLU A 23 26.34 10.99 -11.05
CA GLU A 23 25.38 11.64 -10.16
C GLU A 23 23.96 11.58 -10.70
N MET A 24 23.78 11.83 -12.00
CA MET A 24 22.48 11.70 -12.65
C MET A 24 21.95 10.27 -12.60
N MET A 25 22.83 9.27 -12.71
CA MET A 25 22.43 7.87 -12.58
C MET A 25 21.95 7.53 -11.16
N LYS A 26 22.65 8.01 -10.13
CA LYS A 26 22.22 7.84 -8.73
C LYS A 26 20.85 8.48 -8.48
N MET A 27 20.66 9.72 -8.92
CA MET A 27 19.38 10.41 -8.80
C MET A 27 18.24 9.65 -9.48
N LYS A 28 18.47 9.13 -10.70
CA LYS A 28 17.46 8.29 -11.39
C LYS A 28 17.11 7.03 -10.61
N LEU A 29 18.11 6.39 -9.98
CA LEU A 29 17.89 5.18 -9.20
C LEU A 29 17.11 5.46 -7.92
N GLU A 30 17.42 6.54 -7.22
CA GLU A 30 16.67 7.00 -6.05
C GLU A 30 15.23 7.36 -6.40
N CYS A 31 15.00 8.11 -7.49
CA CYS A 31 13.65 8.41 -7.97
C CYS A 31 12.86 7.14 -8.29
N ARG A 32 13.47 6.15 -8.95
CA ARG A 32 12.81 4.85 -9.22
C ARG A 32 12.45 4.12 -7.94
N LYS A 33 13.36 4.10 -6.96
CA LYS A 33 13.11 3.47 -5.66
C LYS A 33 11.97 4.17 -4.91
N LEU A 34 11.98 5.50 -4.84
CA LEU A 34 10.90 6.27 -4.22
C LEU A 34 9.57 6.05 -4.94
N SER A 35 9.58 6.03 -6.28
CA SER A 35 8.36 5.79 -7.06
C SER A 35 7.77 4.41 -6.81
N ALA A 36 8.61 3.38 -6.64
CA ALA A 36 8.14 2.03 -6.30
C ALA A 36 7.49 2.02 -4.91
N VAL A 37 8.14 2.63 -3.91
CA VAL A 37 7.61 2.74 -2.54
C VAL A 37 6.31 3.55 -2.52
N ALA A 38 6.22 4.64 -3.27
CA ALA A 38 5.00 5.43 -3.39
C ALA A 38 3.85 4.60 -3.98
N GLY A 39 4.13 3.77 -5.00
CA GLY A 39 3.14 2.86 -5.59
C GLY A 39 2.63 1.81 -4.60
N GLU A 40 3.53 1.22 -3.81
CA GLU A 40 3.15 0.29 -2.73
C GLU A 40 2.29 0.97 -1.66
N LEU A 41 2.68 2.17 -1.21
CA LEU A 41 1.92 2.94 -0.23
C LEU A 41 0.50 3.26 -0.69
N VAL A 42 0.32 3.65 -1.96
CA VAL A 42 -1.01 3.94 -2.52
C VAL A 42 -1.89 2.69 -2.49
N LYS A 43 -1.34 1.55 -2.88
CA LYS A 43 -2.07 0.27 -2.89
C LYS A 43 -2.48 -0.16 -1.48
N ASP A 44 -1.60 0.02 -0.50
CA ASP A 44 -1.90 -0.30 0.89
C ASP A 44 -2.94 0.67 1.47
N ASN A 45 -2.85 1.96 1.14
CA ASN A 45 -3.84 2.94 1.54
C ASN A 45 -5.23 2.63 0.96
N ASP A 46 -5.33 2.28 -0.32
CA ASP A 46 -6.58 1.88 -0.95
C ASP A 46 -7.19 0.64 -0.27
N ARG A 47 -6.34 -0.32 0.10
CA ARG A 47 -6.78 -1.52 0.82
C ARG A 47 -7.32 -1.19 2.22
N ILE A 48 -6.67 -0.28 2.93
CA ILE A 48 -7.13 0.20 4.24
C ILE A 48 -8.45 0.95 4.09
N LEU A 49 -8.55 1.85 3.11
CA LEU A 49 -9.76 2.61 2.83
C LEU A 49 -10.95 1.69 2.54
N PHE A 50 -10.72 0.66 1.72
CA PHE A 50 -11.71 -0.38 1.45
C PHE A 50 -12.14 -1.12 2.74
N GLY A 51 -11.19 -1.44 3.61
CA GLY A 51 -11.48 -2.04 4.92
C GLY A 51 -12.38 -1.16 5.78
N ILE A 52 -12.06 0.14 5.89
CA ILE A 52 -12.84 1.12 6.64
C ILE A 52 -14.27 1.20 6.09
N GLU A 53 -14.43 1.33 4.77
CA GLU A 53 -15.75 1.44 4.15
C GLU A 53 -16.58 0.17 4.35
N ARG A 54 -15.94 -1.01 4.32
CA ARG A 54 -16.60 -2.28 4.63
C ARG A 54 -17.14 -2.31 6.06
N TYR A 55 -16.34 -1.89 7.05
CA TYR A 55 -16.80 -1.83 8.44
C TYR A 55 -17.96 -0.84 8.60
N ARG A 56 -17.85 0.34 7.99
CA ARG A 56 -18.90 1.37 8.01
C ARG A 56 -20.20 0.89 7.37
N SER A 57 -20.11 0.21 6.23
CA SER A 57 -21.29 -0.37 5.57
C SER A 57 -21.92 -1.47 6.43
N MET A 58 -21.12 -2.26 7.14
CA MET A 58 -21.62 -3.34 7.99
C MET A 58 -22.34 -2.78 9.23
N GLU A 59 -21.81 -1.71 9.82
CA GLU A 59 -22.48 -0.96 10.89
C GLU A 59 -23.81 -0.37 10.41
N ASN A 60 -23.85 0.22 9.22
CA ASN A 60 -25.09 0.72 8.61
C ASN A 60 -26.13 -0.40 8.39
N VAL A 61 -25.69 -1.58 7.93
CA VAL A 61 -26.56 -2.74 7.74
C VAL A 61 -27.10 -3.24 9.09
N GLU A 62 -26.28 -3.32 10.13
CA GLU A 62 -26.70 -3.73 11.47
C GLU A 62 -27.71 -2.74 12.06
N HIS A 63 -27.48 -1.42 11.91
CA HIS A 63 -28.44 -0.39 12.31
C HIS A 63 -29.76 -0.46 11.53
N HIS A 64 -29.70 -0.73 10.22
CA HIS A 64 -30.90 -0.88 9.40
C HIS A 64 -31.70 -2.13 9.78
N ALA A 65 -31.01 -3.26 10.03
CA ALA A 65 -31.63 -4.49 10.49
C ALA A 65 -32.32 -4.32 11.85
N LEU A 66 -31.66 -3.67 12.81
CA LEU A 66 -32.25 -3.35 14.12
C LEU A 66 -33.48 -2.45 14.00
N ARG A 67 -33.45 -1.41 13.15
CA ARG A 67 -34.62 -0.55 12.89
C ARG A 67 -35.76 -1.30 12.21
N SER A 68 -35.45 -2.32 11.43
CA SER A 68 -36.44 -3.18 10.75
C SER A 68 -36.98 -4.29 11.68
N GLY A 69 -36.61 -4.28 12.97
CA GLY A 69 -37.08 -5.23 13.97
C GLY A 69 -36.34 -6.58 13.97
N LEU A 70 -35.28 -6.72 13.18
CA LEU A 70 -34.46 -7.93 13.15
C LEU A 70 -33.52 -7.94 14.36
N LYS A 71 -33.56 -9.01 15.14
CA LYS A 71 -32.75 -9.21 16.34
C LYS A 71 -31.50 -10.03 16.01
N LYS A 72 -30.37 -9.69 16.63
CA LYS A 72 -29.11 -10.41 16.47
C LYS A 72 -29.25 -11.82 17.03
N ILE A 73 -29.08 -12.83 16.19
CA ILE A 73 -29.12 -14.24 16.59
C ILE A 73 -27.83 -14.54 17.35
N THR A 74 -27.96 -15.00 18.59
CA THR A 74 -26.85 -15.44 19.43
C THR A 74 -26.82 -16.97 19.50
N PRO A 75 -25.67 -17.60 19.81
CA PRO A 75 -25.59 -19.04 20.01
C PRO A 75 -26.57 -19.58 21.06
N SER A 76 -27.01 -18.72 21.98
CA SER A 76 -28.01 -19.01 23.01
C SER A 76 -29.44 -19.15 22.47
N ASP A 77 -29.70 -18.68 21.25
CA ASP A 77 -31.01 -18.77 20.58
C ASP A 77 -31.18 -20.09 19.81
N PHE A 78 -30.16 -20.95 19.78
CA PHE A 78 -30.20 -22.26 19.13
C PHE A 78 -30.40 -23.37 20.17
N ASP A 79 -31.55 -24.04 20.13
CA ASP A 79 -31.76 -25.29 20.87
C ASP A 79 -31.11 -26.45 20.12
N VAL A 80 -30.06 -27.03 20.71
CA VAL A 80 -29.38 -28.21 20.17
C VAL A 80 -30.16 -29.46 20.56
N VAL A 81 -30.99 -29.97 19.65
CA VAL A 81 -31.69 -31.25 19.84
C VAL A 81 -30.72 -32.40 19.58
N MET A 82 -30.20 -33.00 20.65
CA MET A 82 -29.43 -34.24 20.57
C MET A 82 -30.37 -35.42 20.28
N VAL A 83 -30.38 -35.89 19.04
CA VAL A 83 -31.10 -37.11 18.66
C VAL A 83 -30.35 -38.31 19.25
N GLN A 84 -30.85 -38.85 20.36
CA GLN A 84 -30.41 -40.16 20.83
C GLN A 84 -30.87 -41.21 19.80
N ASN A 85 -29.92 -41.71 19.01
CA ASN A 85 -30.14 -42.91 18.22
C ASN A 85 -30.38 -44.07 19.19
N GLY A 86 -31.66 -44.39 19.40
CA GLY A 86 -32.09 -45.60 20.07
C GLY A 86 -31.76 -46.81 19.20
N THR A 87 -30.59 -47.40 19.40
CA THR A 87 -30.35 -48.80 19.04
C THR A 87 -31.04 -49.68 20.09
N LYS A 88 -32.20 -50.20 19.70
CA LYS A 88 -32.81 -51.40 20.29
C LYS A 88 -31.96 -52.63 19.99
#